data_AF-X1U510-F1
#
_entry.id   AF-X1U510-F1
#
_cell.length_a   1.000
_cell.length_b   1.000
_cell.length_c   1.000
_cell.angle_alpha   90.00
_cell.angle_beta   90.00
_cell.angle_gamma   90.00
#
_symmetry.space_group_name_H-M   'P 1'
#
loop_
_entity.id
_entity.type
_entity.pdbx_description
1 polymer ?
#
loop_
_entity_poly.entity_id
_entity_poly.type
_entity_poly.pdbx_seq_one_letter_code
_entity_poly.pdbx_strand_id
1 'polypeptide(L)'
;MNNNSKDIVWVDFDSLEDFMVDVFKGIGVPEEDARICADVLITSDKRGIDSHGIGRLKPIYYDRIKAGIQSPKTDIEIVEDGPTTAVIDGHNGMGQINNGRT
;
A
#
# COMPACT_ATOMS: atom_id res chain seq x y z
N MET A 1 -21.72 -9.15 30.39
CA MET A 1 -20.82 -8.27 29.63
C MET A 1 -19.62 -9.13 29.24
N ASN A 2 -19.59 -9.61 27.99
CA ASN A 2 -18.55 -10.55 27.56
C ASN A 2 -17.24 -9.79 27.31
N ASN A 3 -16.23 -10.09 28.13
CA ASN A 3 -14.89 -9.57 28.08
C ASN A 3 -14.15 -10.23 26.89
N ASN A 4 -14.24 -9.64 25.70
CA ASN A 4 -13.64 -10.19 24.48
C ASN A 4 -12.22 -9.65 24.21
N SER A 5 -11.47 -9.31 25.25
CA SER A 5 -10.13 -8.70 25.17
C SER A 5 -8.98 -9.71 25.07
N LYS A 6 -9.25 -10.99 24.76
CA LYS A 6 -8.28 -12.08 24.96
C LYS A 6 -7.23 -12.29 23.86
N ASP A 7 -7.34 -11.65 22.70
CA ASP A 7 -6.40 -11.90 21.58
C ASP A 7 -5.87 -10.59 20.97
N ILE A 8 -5.38 -9.66 21.80
CA ILE A 8 -4.65 -8.48 21.31
C ILE A 8 -3.16 -8.81 21.32
N VAL A 9 -2.52 -8.77 20.15
CA VAL A 9 -1.08 -8.94 19.99
C VAL A 9 -0.48 -7.59 19.63
N TRP A 10 0.54 -7.19 20.39
CA TRP A 10 1.34 -6.00 20.09
C TRP A 10 2.56 -6.43 19.28
N VAL A 11 2.77 -5.75 18.17
CA VAL A 11 3.92 -5.92 17.28
C VAL A 11 4.57 -4.55 17.14
N ASP A 12 5.90 -4.50 17.13
CA ASP A 12 6.62 -3.25 16.88
C ASP A 12 6.40 -2.77 15.44
N PHE A 13 6.43 -1.45 15.25
CA PHE A 13 6.16 -0.85 13.96
C PHE A 13 7.19 -1.26 12.90
N ASP A 14 8.47 -1.41 13.29
CA ASP A 14 9.55 -1.73 12.36
C ASP A 14 9.37 -3.15 11.80
N SER A 15 9.10 -4.14 12.67
CA SER A 15 8.81 -5.51 12.24
C SER A 15 7.55 -5.61 11.38
N LEU A 16 6.54 -4.78 11.67
CA LEU A 16 5.31 -4.76 10.88
C LEU A 16 5.54 -4.13 9.49
N GLU A 17 6.35 -3.09 9.42
CA GLU A 17 6.77 -2.45 8.18
C GLU A 17 7.60 -3.41 7.32
N ASP A 18 8.61 -4.06 7.89
CA ASP A 18 9.43 -5.07 7.21
C ASP A 18 8.57 -6.23 6.68
N PHE A 19 7.63 -6.71 7.49
CA PHE A 19 6.66 -7.72 7.07
C PHE A 19 5.84 -7.26 5.85
N MET A 20 5.35 -6.03 5.85
CA MET A 20 4.61 -5.48 4.70
C MET A 20 5.49 -5.41 3.44
N VAL A 21 6.74 -4.93 3.57
CA VAL A 21 7.70 -4.86 2.46
C VAL A 21 7.94 -6.25 1.87
N ASP A 22 8.16 -7.26 2.70
CA ASP A 22 8.38 -8.63 2.23
C ASP A 22 7.15 -9.24 1.56
N VAL A 23 5.94 -8.96 2.05
CA VAL A 23 4.70 -9.38 1.39
C VAL A 23 4.58 -8.76 0.00
N PHE A 24 4.81 -7.45 -0.14
CA PHE A 24 4.76 -6.76 -1.42
C PHE A 24 5.80 -7.30 -2.41
N LYS A 25 7.04 -7.50 -1.97
CA LYS A 25 8.09 -8.12 -2.78
C LYS A 25 7.69 -9.54 -3.21
N GLY A 26 7.14 -10.33 -2.29
CA GLY A 26 6.69 -11.70 -2.54
C GLY A 26 5.56 -11.81 -3.57
N ILE A 27 4.82 -10.73 -3.83
CA ILE A 27 3.79 -10.64 -4.88
C ILE A 27 4.24 -9.88 -6.13
N GLY A 28 5.55 -9.58 -6.25
CA GLY A 28 6.16 -9.05 -7.46
C GLY A 28 6.25 -7.52 -7.53
N VAL A 29 5.97 -6.81 -6.44
CA VAL A 29 6.17 -5.36 -6.37
C VAL A 29 7.68 -5.05 -6.26
N PRO A 30 8.22 -4.07 -7.02
CA PRO A 30 9.61 -3.65 -6.87
C PRO A 30 9.94 -3.19 -5.43
N GLU A 31 11.19 -3.34 -5.00
CA GLU A 31 11.58 -3.06 -3.61
C GLU A 31 11.33 -1.61 -3.18
N GLU A 32 11.65 -0.64 -4.03
CA GLU A 32 11.41 0.79 -3.78
C GLU A 32 9.92 1.07 -3.60
N ASP A 33 9.11 0.56 -4.52
CA ASP A 33 7.66 0.66 -4.54
C ASP A 33 7.04 -0.02 -3.30
N ALA A 34 7.55 -1.18 -2.90
CA ALA A 34 7.12 -1.92 -1.72
C ALA A 34 7.37 -1.12 -0.43
N ARG A 35 8.53 -0.45 -0.31
CA ARG A 35 8.84 0.44 0.83
C ARG A 35 7.88 1.61 0.91
N ILE A 36 7.59 2.27 -0.20
CA ILE A 36 6.62 3.38 -0.25
C ILE A 36 5.24 2.91 0.21
N CYS A 37 4.80 1.73 -0.27
CA CYS A 37 3.50 1.17 0.13
C CYS A 37 3.44 0.86 1.62
N ALA A 38 4.48 0.22 2.16
CA ALA A 38 4.58 -0.12 3.58
C ALA A 38 4.61 1.13 4.48
N ASP A 39 5.37 2.16 4.10
CA ASP A 39 5.46 3.43 4.84
C ASP A 39 4.10 4.12 4.97
N VAL A 40 3.30 4.14 3.89
CA VAL A 40 1.96 4.74 3.93
C VAL A 40 1.00 3.97 4.85
N LEU A 41 1.05 2.64 4.81
CA LEU A 41 0.21 1.80 5.67
C LEU A 41 0.62 1.92 7.14
N ILE A 42 1.92 1.79 7.44
CA ILE A 42 2.40 1.88 8.82
C ILE A 42 2.19 3.28 9.40
N THR A 43 2.26 4.33 8.58
CA THR A 43 1.97 5.70 9.02
C THR A 43 0.51 5.85 9.49
N SER A 44 -0.41 5.11 8.88
CA SER A 44 -1.81 5.09 9.31
C SER A 44 -1.98 4.40 10.66
N ASP A 45 -1.30 3.26 10.88
CA ASP A 45 -1.28 2.56 12.18
C ASP A 45 -0.61 3.41 13.27
N LYS A 46 0.51 4.06 12.97
CA LYS A 46 1.22 4.99 13.88
C LYS A 46 0.32 6.16 14.30
N ARG A 47 -0.65 6.55 13.47
CA ARG A 47 -1.65 7.61 13.75
C ARG A 47 -2.93 7.10 14.41
N GLY A 48 -3.06 5.79 14.64
CA GLY A 48 -4.26 5.18 15.20
C GLY A 48 -5.45 5.14 14.22
N ILE A 49 -5.18 5.09 12.91
CA ILE A 49 -6.19 5.00 11.86
C ILE A 49 -6.22 3.56 11.33
N ASP A 50 -6.70 2.64 12.15
CA ASP A 50 -6.65 1.19 11.91
C ASP A 50 -7.34 0.77 10.59
N SER A 51 -8.36 1.54 10.17
CA SER A 51 -9.09 1.30 8.92
C SER A 51 -8.26 1.51 7.65
N HIS A 52 -7.05 2.07 7.73
CA HIS A 52 -6.19 2.38 6.59
C HIS A 52 -4.75 1.85 6.73
N GLY A 53 -4.42 1.17 7.84
CA GLY A 53 -3.10 0.58 8.06
C GLY A 53 -2.97 -0.85 7.55
N ILE A 54 -2.25 -1.69 8.30
CA ILE A 54 -1.94 -3.09 7.97
C ILE A 54 -3.17 -3.92 7.58
N GLY A 55 -4.34 -3.62 8.15
CA GLY A 55 -5.60 -4.31 7.84
C GLY A 55 -5.99 -4.25 6.34
N ARG A 56 -5.42 -3.30 5.57
CA ARG A 56 -5.62 -3.19 4.12
C ARG A 56 -4.67 -4.06 3.29
N LEU A 57 -3.52 -4.47 3.85
CA LEU A 57 -2.49 -5.24 3.14
C LEU A 57 -3.09 -6.44 2.41
N LYS A 58 -3.83 -7.30 3.12
CA LYS A 58 -4.40 -8.50 2.52
C LYS A 58 -5.56 -8.22 1.55
N PRO A 59 -6.69 -7.62 1.99
CA PRO A 59 -7.89 -7.54 1.15
C PRO A 59 -7.77 -6.56 -0.03
N ILE A 60 -6.95 -5.52 0.10
CA ILE A 60 -6.85 -4.48 -0.94
C ILE A 60 -5.64 -4.69 -1.82
N TYR A 61 -4.48 -5.04 -1.28
CA TYR A 61 -3.26 -5.12 -2.09
C TYR A 61 -2.98 -6.54 -2.54
N TYR A 62 -2.78 -7.45 -1.58
CA TYR A 62 -2.42 -8.83 -1.89
C TYR A 62 -3.49 -9.52 -2.75
N ASP A 63 -4.76 -9.49 -2.32
CA ASP A 63 -5.83 -10.19 -3.01
C ASP A 63 -6.09 -9.61 -4.41
N ARG A 64 -5.99 -8.27 -4.59
CA ARG A 64 -6.22 -7.62 -5.89
C ARG A 64 -5.06 -7.82 -6.87
N ILE A 65 -3.82 -7.79 -6.39
CA ILE A 65 -2.65 -8.11 -7.22
C ILE A 65 -2.72 -9.57 -7.66
N LYS A 66 -3.06 -10.49 -6.75
CA LYS A 66 -3.26 -11.91 -7.09
C LYS A 66 -4.42 -12.13 -8.06
N ALA A 67 -5.48 -11.33 -7.97
CA ALA A 67 -6.60 -11.37 -8.91
C ALA A 67 -6.32 -10.68 -10.26
N GLY A 68 -5.14 -10.06 -10.44
CA GLY A 68 -4.80 -9.30 -11.65
C GLY A 68 -5.59 -8.00 -11.83
N ILE A 69 -6.27 -7.53 -10.78
CA ILE A 69 -7.03 -6.27 -10.79
C ILE A 69 -6.07 -5.08 -10.62
N GLN A 70 -4.97 -5.27 -9.90
CA GLN A 70 -3.96 -4.26 -9.64
C GLN A 70 -2.60 -4.73 -10.14
N SER A 71 -1.87 -3.83 -10.82
CA SER A 71 -0.54 -4.11 -11.35
C SER A 71 0.50 -4.03 -10.21
N PRO A 72 1.34 -5.07 -10.04
CA PRO A 72 2.39 -5.05 -9.02
C PRO A 72 3.51 -4.06 -9.34
N LYS A 73 3.74 -3.80 -10.63
CA LYS A 73 4.62 -2.73 -11.10
C LYS A 73 3.76 -1.57 -11.55
N THR A 74 4.05 -0.39 -10.98
CA THR A 74 3.39 0.85 -11.39
C THR A 74 4.12 1.42 -12.59
N ASP A 75 3.37 1.69 -13.66
CA ASP A 75 3.86 2.39 -14.84
C ASP A 75 2.95 3.62 -15.05
N ILE A 76 3.55 4.81 -15.14
CA ILE A 76 2.81 6.07 -15.14
C ILE A 76 3.00 6.72 -16.51
N GLU A 77 1.90 7.14 -17.12
CA GLU A 77 1.91 7.83 -18.41
C GLU A 77 1.21 9.18 -18.28
N ILE A 78 1.86 10.25 -18.77
CA ILE A 78 1.23 11.56 -18.91
C ILE A 78 0.48 11.56 -20.24
N VAL A 79 -0.85 11.58 -20.17
CA VAL A 79 -1.74 11.56 -21.33
C VAL A 79 -1.91 12.96 -21.90
N GLU A 80 -1.96 13.97 -21.03
CA GLU A 80 -2.09 15.38 -21.41
C GLU A 80 -1.37 16.26 -20.39
N ASP A 81 -0.67 17.29 -20.87
CA ASP A 81 0.03 18.26 -20.03
C ASP A 81 -0.32 19.68 -20.49
N GLY A 82 -0.74 20.51 -19.53
CA GLY A 82 -1.13 21.89 -19.72
C GLY A 82 -0.52 22.78 -18.64
N PRO A 83 -0.62 24.12 -18.78
CA PRO A 83 0.14 25.06 -17.95
C PRO A 83 -0.10 24.93 -16.43
N THR A 84 -1.25 24.38 -16.02
CA THR A 84 -1.63 24.22 -14.61
C THR A 84 -2.32 22.88 -14.32
N THR A 85 -2.31 21.93 -15.27
CA THR A 85 -3.05 20.66 -15.17
C THR A 85 -2.33 19.56 -15.94
N ALA A 86 -2.33 18.34 -15.42
CA ALA A 86 -1.91 17.15 -16.16
C ALA A 86 -2.94 16.04 -16.00
N VAL A 87 -3.13 15.23 -17.04
CA VAL A 87 -3.91 13.99 -17.02
C VAL A 87 -2.93 12.83 -17.02
N ILE A 88 -3.04 11.95 -16.03
CA ILE A 88 -2.07 10.89 -15.78
C ILE A 88 -2.81 9.56 -15.73
N ASP A 89 -2.42 8.62 -16.58
CA ASP A 89 -2.84 7.22 -16.52
C ASP A 89 -1.85 6.43 -15.65
N GLY A 90 -2.38 5.77 -14.63
CA GLY A 90 -1.60 4.96 -13.71
C GLY A 90 -1.53 3.48 -14.08
N HIS A 91 -2.13 3.05 -15.18
CA HIS A 91 -2.08 1.67 -15.70
C HIS A 91 -2.42 0.59 -14.65
N ASN A 92 -3.43 0.86 -13.82
CA ASN A 92 -3.84 0.04 -12.67
C ASN A 92 -2.74 -0.20 -11.61
N GLY A 93 -1.70 0.64 -11.59
CA GLY A 93 -0.63 0.62 -10.61
C GLY A 93 -1.06 1.10 -9.23
N MET A 94 -0.09 1.23 -8.34
CA MET A 94 -0.36 1.58 -6.94
C MET A 94 -0.60 3.08 -6.76
N GLY A 95 -1.71 3.45 -6.12
CA GLY A 95 -2.04 4.85 -5.87
C GLY A 95 -0.99 5.60 -5.05
N GLN A 96 -0.37 4.95 -4.07
CA GLN A 96 0.71 5.54 -3.26
C GLN A 96 1.93 5.95 -4.10
N ILE A 97 2.19 5.22 -5.18
CA ILE A 97 3.35 5.43 -6.05
C ILE A 97 3.01 6.50 -7.09
N ASN A 98 1.80 6.47 -7.63
CA ASN A 98 1.32 7.48 -8.58
C ASN A 98 1.44 8.89 -7.99
N ASN A 99 0.96 9.10 -6.77
CA ASN A 99 0.99 10.43 -6.13
C ASN A 99 2.41 10.91 -5.72
N GLY A 100 3.37 9.99 -5.56
CA GLY A 100 4.74 10.34 -5.18
C GLY A 100 5.64 10.72 -6.35
N ARG A 101 5.20 10.48 -7.60
CA ARG A 101 6.00 10.65 -8.83
C ARG A 101 5.43 11.69 -9.80
N THR A 102 4.40 12.42 -9.39
CA THR A 102 3.70 13.45 -10.17
C THR A 102 3.68 14.76 -9.42
#